data_AF-A0AA88E9L2-F1
#
_entry.id   AF-A0AA88E9L2-F1
#
_cell.length_a   1.000
_cell.length_b   1.000
_cell.length_c   1.000
_cell.angle_alpha   90.00
_cell.angle_beta   90.00
_cell.angle_gamma   90.00
#
_symmetry.space_group_name_H-M   'P 1'
#
loop_
_entity.id
_entity.type
_entity.pdbx_description
1 polymer ?
#
loop_
_entity_poly.entity_id
_entity_poly.type
_entity_poly.pdbx_seq_one_letter_code
_entity_poly.pdbx_strand_id
1 'polypeptide(L)'
;MYRLEYLSLHATTSHEILDLQTISSPPPYLQRLVLRGLLQTFPNWISSLQNVSMLCLSLSRLSDDPLRHISYLPNLVSLWLSRAYEGEQLRFEVGGFHKLKLLVLRDLQRLGVVDIEEGALPILEELRLGPSPLLNEMPSGIQHRRSLKVLAFYDMPDELVLNMQPDGGSD
;
A
#
# COMPACT_ATOMS: atom_id res chain seq x y z
N MET A 1 20.25 3.58 -25.50
CA MET A 1 19.23 3.89 -24.46
C MET A 1 19.52 3.03 -23.25
N TYR A 2 19.62 3.63 -22.07
CA TYR A 2 19.77 2.86 -20.82
C TYR A 2 18.44 2.21 -20.45
N ARG A 3 18.46 0.92 -20.14
CA ARG A 3 17.30 0.14 -19.69
C ARG A 3 17.22 0.22 -18.16
N LEU A 4 16.69 1.32 -17.65
CA LEU A 4 16.54 1.50 -16.20
C LEU A 4 15.33 0.71 -15.70
N GLU A 5 15.58 -0.36 -14.93
CA GLU A 5 14.53 -1.23 -14.36
C GLU A 5 14.25 -0.93 -12.89
N TYR A 6 15.20 -0.31 -12.19
CA TYR A 6 15.11 0.01 -10.77
C TYR A 6 15.43 1.48 -10.55
N LEU A 7 14.50 2.21 -9.95
CA LEU A 7 14.67 3.60 -9.54
C LEU A 7 14.38 3.71 -8.04
N SER A 8 15.36 4.20 -7.29
CA SER A 8 15.22 4.50 -5.87
C SER A 8 15.60 5.94 -5.62
N LEU A 9 14.66 6.71 -5.08
CA LEU A 9 14.82 8.12 -4.78
C LEU A 9 14.65 8.34 -3.29
N HIS A 10 15.62 9.01 -2.68
CA HIS A 10 15.67 9.24 -1.25
C HIS A 10 15.83 10.74 -0.99
N ALA A 11 14.92 11.32 -0.24
CA ALA A 11 15.13 12.61 0.39
C ALA A 11 16.30 12.49 1.39
N THR A 12 17.10 13.55 1.49
CA THR A 12 18.28 13.59 2.36
C THR A 12 17.87 13.65 3.83
N THR A 13 16.73 14.30 4.10
CA THR A 13 16.16 14.46 5.44
C THR A 13 14.68 14.09 5.48
N SER A 14 14.15 13.87 6.68
CA SER A 14 12.72 13.57 6.90
C SER A 14 11.77 14.74 6.64
N HIS A 15 12.29 15.94 6.42
CA HIS A 15 11.52 17.17 6.22
C HIS A 15 11.62 17.72 4.79
N GLU A 16 12.49 17.13 3.97
CA GLU A 16 12.67 17.52 2.59
C GLU A 16 11.60 16.86 1.71
N ILE A 17 11.02 17.67 0.82
CA ILE A 17 10.04 17.22 -0.16
C ILE A 17 10.79 16.54 -1.30
N LEU A 18 10.38 15.31 -1.61
CA LEU A 18 10.82 14.62 -2.80
C LEU A 18 9.99 15.12 -3.99
N ASP A 19 10.46 16.18 -4.65
CA ASP A 19 9.78 16.74 -5.82
C ASP A 19 10.01 15.90 -7.07
N LEU A 20 8.98 15.12 -7.44
CA LEU A 20 8.96 14.27 -8.62
C LEU A 20 8.26 14.92 -9.82
N GLN A 21 7.76 16.15 -9.68
CA GLN A 21 7.06 16.87 -10.75
C GLN A 21 8.03 17.38 -11.82
N THR A 22 9.31 17.51 -11.48
CA THR A 22 10.38 17.87 -12.42
C THR A 22 10.68 16.77 -13.44
N ILE A 23 10.28 15.52 -13.16
CA ILE A 23 10.45 14.38 -14.07
C ILE A 23 9.30 14.39 -15.07
N SER A 24 9.60 14.73 -16.32
CA SER A 24 8.61 14.91 -17.39
C SER A 24 8.06 13.59 -17.93
N SER A 25 8.84 12.50 -17.86
CA SER A 25 8.42 11.18 -18.31
C SER A 25 9.07 10.07 -17.48
N PRO A 26 8.33 8.99 -17.20
CA PRO A 26 8.88 7.87 -16.45
C PRO A 26 9.82 7.04 -17.33
N PRO A 27 10.86 6.41 -16.77
CA PRO A 27 11.67 5.45 -17.51
C PRO A 27 10.79 4.30 -18.06
N PRO A 28 10.82 4.00 -19.36
CA PRO A 28 9.83 3.12 -20.00
C PRO A 28 9.94 1.66 -19.55
N TYR A 29 11.10 1.24 -19.04
CA TYR A 29 11.36 -0.14 -18.59
C TYR A 29 11.35 -0.29 -17.06
N LEU A 30 10.86 0.72 -16.34
CA LEU A 30 10.88 0.72 -14.89
C LEU A 30 10.01 -0.41 -14.35
N GLN A 31 10.61 -1.30 -13.56
CA GLN A 31 9.95 -2.44 -12.91
C GLN A 31 9.82 -2.24 -11.40
N ARG A 32 10.72 -1.48 -10.80
CA ARG A 32 10.79 -1.29 -9.35
C ARG A 32 10.98 0.19 -9.05
N LEU A 33 10.06 0.74 -8.28
CA LEU A 33 10.08 2.13 -7.86
C LEU A 33 10.07 2.21 -6.34
N VAL A 34 11.08 2.85 -5.78
CA VAL A 34 11.18 3.14 -4.34
C VAL A 34 11.26 4.65 -4.16
N LEU A 35 10.31 5.19 -3.41
CA LEU A 35 10.25 6.61 -3.07
C LEU A 35 10.32 6.73 -1.56
N ARG A 36 11.43 7.30 -1.05
CA ARG A 36 11.64 7.53 0.37
C ARG A 36 11.77 9.02 0.68
N GLY A 37 10.81 9.59 1.39
CA GLY A 37 10.78 11.02 1.71
C GLY A 37 9.41 11.63 1.44
N LEU A 38 9.19 12.86 1.93
CA LEU A 38 7.87 13.49 1.89
C LEU A 38 7.39 13.68 0.45
N LEU A 39 6.20 13.18 0.16
CA LEU A 39 5.51 13.42 -1.11
C LEU A 39 4.31 14.31 -0.83
N GLN A 40 4.28 15.51 -1.39
CA GLN A 40 3.09 16.37 -1.31
C GLN A 40 1.92 15.74 -2.06
N THR A 41 2.21 15.22 -3.26
CA THR A 41 1.26 14.52 -4.13
C THR A 41 2.01 13.44 -4.92
N PHE A 42 1.27 12.52 -5.52
CA PHE A 42 1.87 11.65 -6.53
C PHE A 42 2.31 12.45 -7.77
N PRO A 43 3.40 12.04 -8.45
CA PRO A 43 3.71 12.58 -9.75
C PRO A 43 2.66 12.18 -10.78
N ASN A 44 2.35 13.09 -11.70
CA ASN A 44 1.31 12.88 -12.72
C ASN A 44 1.55 11.65 -13.61
N TRP A 45 2.80 11.20 -13.73
CA TRP A 45 3.17 10.03 -14.50
C TRP A 45 3.00 8.70 -13.75
N ILE A 46 2.68 8.69 -12.45
CA ILE A 46 2.65 7.44 -11.67
C ILE A 46 1.68 6.42 -12.27
N SER A 47 0.49 6.87 -12.66
CA SER A 47 -0.58 6.03 -13.21
C SER A 47 -0.26 5.50 -14.61
N SER A 48 0.73 6.09 -15.29
CA SER A 48 1.18 5.67 -16.62
C SER A 48 2.19 4.51 -16.61
N LEU A 49 2.68 4.10 -15.43
CA LEU A 49 3.72 3.08 -15.29
C LEU A 49 3.22 1.69 -15.70
N GLN A 50 3.57 1.27 -16.92
CA GLN A 50 3.10 -0.01 -17.46
C GLN A 50 3.88 -1.22 -16.93
N ASN A 51 5.14 -1.06 -16.55
CA ASN A 51 6.03 -2.20 -16.24
C ASN A 51 6.33 -2.38 -14.75
N VAL A 52 5.85 -1.47 -13.89
CA VAL A 52 6.15 -1.50 -12.46
C VAL A 52 5.46 -2.69 -11.79
N SER A 53 6.30 -3.57 -11.25
CA SER A 53 5.90 -4.76 -10.49
C SER A 53 6.08 -4.59 -8.99
N MET A 54 6.95 -3.67 -8.56
CA MET A 54 7.15 -3.34 -7.16
C MET A 54 7.11 -1.82 -6.95
N LEU A 55 6.22 -1.39 -6.07
CA LEU A 55 6.16 0.00 -5.61
C LEU A 55 6.37 0.04 -4.08
N CYS A 56 7.31 0.84 -3.64
CA CYS A 56 7.55 1.12 -2.24
C CYS A 56 7.49 2.62 -1.98
N LEU A 57 6.61 3.02 -1.06
CA LEU A 57 6.53 4.37 -0.52
C LEU A 57 6.94 4.31 0.94
N SER A 58 7.93 5.10 1.30
CA SER A 58 8.45 5.18 2.66
C SER A 58 8.60 6.63 3.10
N LEU A 59 8.16 6.97 4.32
CA LEU A 59 8.23 8.35 4.82
C LEU A 59 7.52 9.38 3.91
N SER A 60 6.58 8.93 3.07
CA SER A 60 5.90 9.77 2.09
C SER A 60 4.84 10.68 2.72
N ARG A 61 4.24 10.26 3.83
CA ARG A 61 3.27 11.04 4.62
C ARG A 61 2.19 11.73 3.79
N LEU A 62 1.67 11.02 2.78
CA LEU A 62 0.60 11.50 1.92
C LEU A 62 -0.67 11.74 2.74
N SER A 63 -1.32 12.87 2.52
CA SER A 63 -2.63 13.16 3.14
C SER A 63 -3.79 12.55 2.34
N ASP A 64 -3.65 12.51 1.02
CA ASP A 64 -4.64 11.92 0.13
C ASP A 64 -4.43 10.41 -0.02
N ASP A 65 -5.51 9.67 -0.26
CA ASP A 65 -5.45 8.22 -0.48
C ASP A 65 -4.47 7.88 -1.63
N PRO A 66 -3.39 7.11 -1.36
CA PRO A 66 -2.44 6.74 -2.38
C PRO A 66 -3.00 5.75 -3.41
N LEU A 67 -4.00 4.94 -3.03
CA LEU A 67 -4.49 3.83 -3.82
C LEU A 67 -5.14 4.28 -5.12
N ARG A 68 -5.81 5.45 -5.13
CA ARG A 68 -6.46 6.03 -6.32
C ARG A 68 -5.53 6.21 -7.53
N HIS A 69 -4.23 6.35 -7.27
CA HIS A 69 -3.22 6.59 -8.31
C HIS A 69 -2.55 5.31 -8.82
N ILE A 70 -2.62 4.23 -8.04
CA ILE A 70 -1.80 3.03 -8.25
C ILE A 70 -2.62 1.74 -8.37
N SER A 71 -3.92 1.78 -8.09
CA SER A 71 -4.82 0.62 -8.16
C SER A 71 -4.91 0.00 -9.54
N TYR A 72 -4.78 0.80 -10.60
CA TYR A 72 -4.87 0.35 -11.99
C TYR A 72 -3.53 0.05 -12.64
N LEU A 73 -2.43 0.03 -11.88
CA LEU A 73 -1.12 -0.36 -12.43
C LEU A 73 -1.18 -1.83 -12.89
N PRO A 74 -1.02 -2.11 -14.18
CA PRO A 74 -1.41 -3.40 -14.76
C PRO A 74 -0.48 -4.55 -14.38
N ASN A 75 0.72 -4.23 -13.89
CA ASN A 75 1.76 -5.19 -13.54
C ASN A 75 2.18 -5.14 -12.08
N LEU A 76 1.51 -4.36 -11.23
CA LEU A 76 1.88 -4.23 -9.82
C LEU A 76 1.64 -5.53 -9.05
N VAL A 77 2.72 -6.15 -8.58
CA VAL A 77 2.71 -7.42 -7.83
C VAL A 77 2.95 -7.19 -6.34
N SER A 78 3.74 -6.18 -5.99
CA SER A 78 4.14 -5.90 -4.61
C SER A 78 4.01 -4.42 -4.28
N LEU A 79 3.27 -4.12 -3.21
CA LEU A 79 3.03 -2.77 -2.71
C LEU A 79 3.45 -2.67 -1.25
N TRP A 80 4.31 -1.69 -0.96
CA TRP A 80 4.81 -1.41 0.38
C TRP A 80 4.52 0.04 0.73
N LEU A 81 3.74 0.24 1.80
CA LEU A 81 3.43 1.55 2.36
C LEU A 81 3.96 1.60 3.79
N SER A 82 5.06 2.34 4.02
CA SER A 82 5.69 2.48 5.34
C SER A 82 5.75 3.94 5.77
N ARG A 83 5.00 4.35 6.79
CA ARG A 83 4.84 5.79 7.15
C ARG A 83 4.50 6.64 5.91
N ALA A 84 3.74 6.05 4.99
CA ALA A 84 3.52 6.59 3.65
C ALA A 84 2.23 7.40 3.54
N TYR A 85 1.29 7.19 4.47
CA TYR A 85 -0.04 7.74 4.46
C TYR A 85 -0.42 8.22 5.87
N GLU A 86 -1.04 9.40 5.96
CA GLU A 86 -1.45 10.08 7.18
C GLU A 86 -2.98 10.21 7.28
N GLY A 87 -3.73 9.61 6.35
CA GLY A 87 -5.18 9.53 6.46
C GLY A 87 -5.64 8.30 7.25
N GLU A 88 -6.95 8.24 7.46
CA GLU A 88 -7.57 7.33 8.43
C GLU A 88 -8.14 6.07 7.80
N GLN A 89 -8.35 6.07 6.48
CA GLN A 89 -8.94 4.95 5.76
C GLN A 89 -8.15 4.67 4.47
N LEU A 90 -7.93 3.38 4.19
CA LEU A 90 -7.52 2.89 2.88
C LEU A 90 -8.67 2.09 2.28
N ARG A 91 -9.12 2.46 1.08
CA ARG A 91 -10.18 1.74 0.36
C ARG A 91 -9.64 1.08 -0.90
N PHE A 92 -9.70 -0.24 -0.94
CA PHE A 92 -9.39 -1.04 -2.12
C PHE A 92 -10.67 -1.28 -2.91
N GLU A 93 -10.87 -0.47 -3.95
CA GLU A 93 -12.05 -0.50 -4.81
C GLU A 93 -12.10 -1.74 -5.69
N VAL A 94 -13.33 -2.16 -6.05
CA VAL A 94 -13.59 -3.22 -7.02
C VAL A 94 -12.83 -2.99 -8.33
N GLY A 95 -12.21 -4.05 -8.87
CA GLY A 95 -11.37 -3.94 -10.06
C GLY A 95 -10.01 -3.25 -9.82
N GLY A 96 -9.66 -2.94 -8.58
CA GLY A 96 -8.32 -2.50 -8.22
C GLY A 96 -7.35 -3.68 -8.04
N PHE A 97 -6.07 -3.45 -8.36
CA PHE A 97 -4.94 -4.29 -7.96
C PHE A 97 -5.01 -5.75 -8.46
N HIS A 98 -5.40 -5.95 -9.72
CA HIS A 98 -5.61 -7.27 -10.34
C HIS A 98 -4.42 -8.25 -10.26
N LYS A 99 -3.18 -7.76 -10.15
CA LYS A 99 -1.97 -8.60 -10.06
C LYS A 99 -1.26 -8.56 -8.71
N LEU A 100 -1.82 -7.84 -7.72
CA LEU A 100 -1.14 -7.65 -6.45
C LEU A 100 -1.17 -8.95 -5.63
N LYS A 101 0.01 -9.44 -5.26
CA LYS A 101 0.21 -10.64 -4.45
C LYS A 101 0.69 -10.34 -3.04
N LEU A 102 1.45 -9.26 -2.88
CA LEU A 102 2.03 -8.84 -1.59
C LEU A 102 1.63 -7.40 -1.28
N LEU A 103 0.93 -7.23 -0.16
CA LEU A 103 0.58 -5.94 0.41
C LEU A 103 1.21 -5.80 1.80
N VAL A 104 2.02 -4.76 1.98
CA VAL A 104 2.64 -4.43 3.27
C VAL A 104 2.23 -3.03 3.68
N LEU A 105 1.50 -2.91 4.79
CA LEU A 105 1.14 -1.65 5.42
C LEU A 105 1.85 -1.57 6.79
N ARG A 106 2.77 -0.61 6.94
CA ARG A 106 3.65 -0.51 8.11
C ARG A 106 3.70 0.90 8.66
N ASP A 107 3.70 1.02 9.98
CA ASP A 107 3.82 2.30 10.69
C ASP A 107 2.80 3.37 10.22
N LEU A 108 1.56 2.96 9.95
CA LEU A 108 0.51 3.89 9.50
C LEU A 108 -0.26 4.39 10.73
N GLN A 109 0.32 5.42 11.37
CA GLN A 109 -0.08 5.88 12.70
C GLN A 109 -1.54 6.32 12.82
N ARG A 110 -2.12 6.83 11.73
CA ARG A 110 -3.48 7.35 11.69
C ARG A 110 -4.50 6.39 11.07
N LEU A 111 -4.04 5.30 10.48
CA LEU A 111 -4.91 4.36 9.80
C LEU A 111 -5.78 3.63 10.82
N GLY A 112 -7.09 3.85 10.75
CA GLY A 112 -8.10 3.18 11.57
C GLY A 112 -8.93 2.17 10.79
N VAL A 113 -9.03 2.32 9.46
CA VAL A 113 -9.89 1.48 8.62
C VAL A 113 -9.15 1.00 7.38
N VAL A 114 -9.26 -0.30 7.09
CA VAL A 114 -8.88 -0.87 5.79
C VAL A 114 -10.10 -1.54 5.20
N ASP A 115 -10.63 -0.94 4.12
CA ASP A 115 -11.82 -1.44 3.43
C ASP A 115 -11.45 -2.13 2.13
N ILE A 116 -11.77 -3.41 1.99
CA ILE A 116 -11.49 -4.18 0.78
C ILE A 116 -12.80 -4.62 0.13
N GLU A 117 -13.21 -3.88 -0.90
CA GLU A 117 -14.43 -4.18 -1.65
C GLU A 117 -14.38 -5.56 -2.32
N GLU A 118 -15.55 -6.19 -2.43
CA GLU A 118 -15.67 -7.44 -3.17
C GLU A 118 -15.17 -7.27 -4.61
N GLY A 119 -14.26 -8.16 -5.03
CA GLY A 119 -13.61 -8.07 -6.35
C GLY A 119 -12.32 -7.23 -6.42
N ALA A 120 -11.97 -6.46 -5.40
CA ALA A 120 -10.62 -5.86 -5.28
C ALA A 120 -9.58 -6.93 -4.94
N LEU A 121 -8.27 -6.72 -5.20
CA LEU A 121 -7.21 -7.64 -4.71
C LEU A 121 -7.47 -9.15 -4.95
N PRO A 122 -7.89 -9.57 -6.16
CA PRO A 122 -8.42 -10.93 -6.38
C PRO A 122 -7.41 -12.06 -6.14
N ILE A 123 -6.11 -11.78 -6.29
CA ILE A 123 -5.03 -12.77 -6.18
C ILE A 123 -4.05 -12.48 -5.04
N LEU A 124 -4.47 -11.69 -4.04
CA LEU A 124 -3.61 -11.36 -2.91
C LEU A 124 -3.21 -12.63 -2.14
N GLU A 125 -1.91 -12.89 -2.05
CA GLU A 125 -1.37 -14.08 -1.37
C GLU A 125 -0.87 -13.73 0.05
N GLU A 126 -0.44 -12.49 0.27
CA GLU A 126 0.18 -12.08 1.52
C GLU A 126 -0.21 -10.64 1.91
N LEU A 127 -0.73 -10.51 3.12
CA LEU A 127 -1.01 -9.25 3.78
C LEU A 127 -0.20 -9.14 5.07
N ARG A 128 0.61 -8.09 5.16
CA ARG A 128 1.36 -7.73 6.38
C ARG A 128 0.91 -6.38 6.88
N LEU A 129 0.51 -6.31 8.15
CA LEU A 129 -0.02 -5.13 8.80
C LEU A 129 0.76 -4.81 10.06
N GLY A 130 1.10 -3.54 10.23
CA GLY A 130 1.56 -2.99 11.49
C GLY A 130 3.03 -2.54 11.52
N PRO A 131 3.41 -1.69 12.50
CA PRO A 131 2.54 -1.15 13.56
C PRO A 131 1.48 -0.17 13.05
N SER A 132 0.24 -0.28 13.55
CA SER A 132 -0.88 0.62 13.18
C SER A 132 -1.83 0.77 14.40
N PRO A 133 -1.55 1.73 15.31
CA PRO A 133 -2.16 1.77 16.64
C PRO A 133 -3.64 2.16 16.69
N LEU A 134 -4.23 2.63 15.58
CA LEU A 134 -5.66 2.96 15.50
C LEU A 134 -6.48 1.92 14.74
N LEU A 135 -5.83 0.93 14.12
CA LEU A 135 -6.51 -0.12 13.38
C LEU A 135 -6.95 -1.22 14.37
N ASN A 136 -8.16 -1.06 14.90
CA ASN A 136 -8.72 -1.92 15.94
C ASN A 136 -9.55 -3.09 15.39
N GLU A 137 -9.81 -3.10 14.08
CA GLU A 137 -10.65 -4.11 13.43
C GLU A 137 -9.92 -4.77 12.26
N MET A 138 -10.37 -5.97 11.89
CA MET A 138 -9.89 -6.64 10.70
C MET A 138 -10.22 -5.86 9.43
N PRO A 139 -9.32 -5.83 8.43
CA PRO A 139 -9.65 -5.30 7.13
C PRO A 139 -10.94 -5.93 6.62
N SER A 140 -11.96 -5.12 6.33
CA SER A 140 -13.23 -5.66 5.84
C SER A 140 -13.02 -6.39 4.52
N GLY A 141 -13.74 -7.50 4.33
CA GLY A 141 -13.65 -8.29 3.11
C GLY A 141 -12.38 -9.15 2.98
N ILE A 142 -11.46 -9.12 3.96
CA ILE A 142 -10.28 -10.01 3.97
C ILE A 142 -10.67 -11.49 4.09
N GLN A 143 -11.76 -11.78 4.82
CA GLN A 143 -12.29 -13.12 5.03
C GLN A 143 -12.79 -13.78 3.74
N HIS A 144 -13.13 -13.00 2.72
CA HIS A 144 -13.61 -13.51 1.43
C HIS A 144 -12.46 -13.85 0.47
N ARG A 145 -11.19 -13.66 0.88
CA ARG A 145 -10.00 -13.84 0.03
C ARG A 145 -9.49 -15.28 0.06
N ARG A 146 -9.94 -16.06 -0.93
CA ARG A 146 -9.52 -17.48 -1.09
C ARG A 146 -8.04 -17.68 -1.45
N SER A 147 -7.38 -16.65 -1.98
CA SER A 147 -5.98 -16.70 -2.41
C SER A 147 -4.98 -16.38 -1.29
N LEU A 148 -5.45 -15.85 -0.16
CA LEU A 148 -4.61 -15.41 0.94
C LEU A 148 -3.97 -16.61 1.65
N LYS A 149 -2.64 -16.59 1.75
CA LYS A 149 -1.82 -17.65 2.38
C LYS A 149 -1.16 -17.16 3.64
N VAL A 150 -0.81 -15.87 3.69
CA VAL A 150 -0.11 -15.25 4.81
C VAL A 150 -0.87 -14.01 5.23
N LEU A 151 -1.27 -14.00 6.50
CA LEU A 151 -1.81 -12.83 7.17
C LEU A 151 -0.96 -12.61 8.42
N ALA A 152 -0.22 -11.52 8.47
CA ALA A 152 0.73 -11.23 9.55
C ALA A 152 0.50 -9.85 10.14
N PHE A 153 0.49 -9.79 11.46
CA PHE A 153 0.28 -8.58 12.25
C PHE A 153 1.50 -8.33 13.12
N TYR A 154 1.93 -7.07 13.24
CA TYR A 154 3.09 -6.65 14.00
C TYR A 154 2.72 -5.46 14.86
N ASP A 155 2.88 -5.56 16.18
CA ASP A 155 2.64 -4.47 17.14
C ASP A 155 1.28 -3.76 16.90
N MET A 156 0.21 -4.56 16.88
CA MET A 156 -1.17 -4.09 16.67
C MET A 156 -1.90 -3.89 18.00
N PRO A 157 -2.99 -3.09 18.02
CA PRO A 157 -3.85 -2.93 19.20
C PRO A 157 -4.43 -4.26 19.69
N ASP A 158 -4.63 -4.37 21.00
CA ASP A 158 -5.21 -5.56 21.62
C ASP A 158 -6.64 -5.81 21.11
N GLU A 159 -7.40 -4.75 20.82
CA GLU A 159 -8.75 -4.81 20.25
C GLU A 159 -8.80 -5.61 18.94
N LEU A 160 -7.79 -5.42 18.08
CA LEU A 160 -7.70 -6.15 16.81
C LEU A 160 -7.44 -7.64 17.03
N VAL A 161 -6.66 -8.00 18.06
CA VAL A 161 -6.38 -9.39 18.42
C VAL A 161 -7.62 -10.05 19.02
N LEU A 162 -8.39 -9.33 19.84
CA LEU A 162 -9.66 -9.81 20.38
C LEU A 162 -10.67 -10.13 19.25
N ASN A 163 -10.73 -9.27 18.23
CA ASN A 163 -11.60 -9.44 17.07
C ASN A 163 -11.19 -10.57 16.12
N MET A 164 -10.03 -11.21 16.32
CA MET A 164 -9.62 -12.41 15.56
C MET A 164 -10.11 -13.71 16.17
N GLN A 165 -10.56 -13.70 17.42
CA GLN A 165 -11.01 -14.91 18.08
C GLN A 165 -12.32 -15.34 17.40
N PRO A 166 -12.41 -16.59 16.90
CA PRO A 166 -13.69 -17.10 16.41
C PRO A 166 -14.68 -16.97 17.56
N ASP A 167 -15.85 -16.38 17.29
CA ASP A 167 -16.92 -16.14 18.26
C ASP A 167 -16.89 -17.22 19.34
N GLY A 168 -16.51 -16.82 20.56
CA GLY A 168 -16.83 -17.61 21.74
C GLY A 168 -18.35 -17.63 21.80
N GLY A 169 -18.94 -18.62 21.14
CA GLY A 169 -20.38 -18.83 21.11
C GLY A 169 -20.90 -18.81 22.54
N SER A 170 -21.54 -17.72 22.91
CA SER A 170 -22.48 -17.74 24.02
C SER A 170 -23.72 -18.44 23.50
N ASP A 171 -23.86 -19.70 23.89
CA ASP A 171 -25.13 -20.45 23.88
C ASP A 171 -26.24 -19.69 24.65
#